data_AF-A0AAW7GG29-F1
#
_entry.id   AF-A0AAW7GG29-F1
#
_cell.length_a   1.000
_cell.length_b   1.000
_cell.length_c   1.000
_cell.angle_alpha   90.00
_cell.angle_beta   90.00
_cell.angle_gamma   90.00
#
_symmetry.space_group_name_H-M   'P 1'
#
loop_
_entity.id
_entity.type
_entity.pdbx_description
1 polymer ?
#
loop_
_entity_poly.entity_id
_entity_poly.type
_entity_poly.pdbx_seq_one_letter_code
_entity_poly.pdbx_strand_id
1 'polypeptide(L)' 'MKHLVLTLALLPAIAHAAITLTLTDEQETDNAKICVYSNANYTYTVTIRPSETCKYTKTFEEE' A
#
# COMPACT_ATOMS: atom_id res chain seq x y z
N MET A 1 -14.09 3.46 51.21
CA MET A 1 -13.53 2.32 50.46
C MET A 1 -13.00 2.89 49.14
N LYS A 2 -11.70 2.78 48.90
CA LYS A 2 -11.04 3.45 47.76
C LYS A 2 -11.17 2.55 46.53
N HIS A 3 -12.17 2.82 45.69
CA HIS A 3 -12.40 2.07 44.46
C HIS A 3 -11.32 2.42 43.43
N LEU A 4 -10.35 1.53 43.26
CA LEU A 4 -9.38 1.60 42.17
C LEU A 4 -10.10 1.11 40.90
N VAL A 5 -10.60 2.05 40.09
CA VAL A 5 -11.14 1.73 38.77
C VAL A 5 -9.96 1.48 37.83
N LEU A 6 -9.65 0.21 37.57
CA LEU A 6 -8.69 -0.18 36.56
C LEU A 6 -9.36 -0.04 35.19
N THR A 7 -9.23 1.13 34.57
CA THR A 7 -9.64 1.31 33.17
C THR A 7 -8.71 0.50 32.28
N LEU A 8 -9.19 -0.67 31.82
CA LEU A 8 -8.53 -1.45 30.79
C LEU A 8 -8.63 -0.65 29.48
N ALA A 9 -7.56 0.06 29.12
CA ALA A 9 -7.49 0.75 27.85
C ALA A 9 -7.49 -0.29 26.72
N LEU A 10 -8.65 -0.53 26.10
CA LEU A 10 -8.69 -1.12 24.77
C LEU A 10 -8.17 -0.05 23.81
N LEU A 11 -6.85 0.00 23.62
CA LEU A 11 -6.29 0.62 22.44
C LEU A 11 -6.79 -0.20 21.25
N PRO A 12 -7.58 0.37 20.32
CA PRO A 12 -7.86 -0.34 19.08
C PRO A 12 -6.51 -0.61 18.42
N ALA A 13 -6.18 -1.88 18.22
CA ALA A 13 -5.09 -2.25 17.34
C ALA A 13 -5.54 -1.84 15.93
N ILE A 14 -5.06 -0.70 15.45
CA ILE A 14 -5.25 -0.31 14.05
C ILE A 14 -4.43 -1.31 13.24
N ALA A 15 -5.08 -2.38 12.79
CA ALA A 15 -4.51 -3.29 11.83
C ALA A 15 -4.56 -2.57 10.47
N HIS A 16 -3.46 -1.93 10.08
CA HIS A 16 -3.30 -1.42 8.71
C HIS A 16 -3.24 -2.64 7.79
N ALA A 17 -4.27 -2.81 6.96
CA ALA A 17 -4.26 -3.86 5.96
C ALA A 17 -3.22 -3.49 4.89
N ALA A 18 -2.43 -4.46 4.45
CA ALA A 18 -1.46 -4.27 3.38
C ALA A 18 -1.78 -5.25 2.26
N ILE A 19 -1.83 -4.75 1.02
CA ILE A 19 -2.12 -5.54 -0.17
C ILE A 19 -0.90 -5.60 -1.07
N THR A 20 -0.53 -6.81 -1.50
CA THR A 20 0.52 -7.00 -2.50
C THR A 20 -0.11 -7.26 -3.86
N LEU A 21 0.26 -6.44 -4.84
CA LEU A 21 -0.25 -6.49 -6.21
C LEU A 21 0.88 -6.79 -7.21
N THR A 22 0.50 -7.34 -8.36
CA THR A 22 1.40 -7.65 -9.48
C THR A 22 1.37 -6.55 -10.52
N LEU A 23 2.51 -6.27 -11.14
CA LEU A 23 2.61 -5.39 -12.30
C LEU A 23 1.81 -5.99 -13.46
N THR A 24 0.88 -5.22 -14.00
CA THR A 24 0.03 -5.63 -15.12
C THR A 24 0.24 -4.79 -16.36
N ASP A 25 0.75 -3.56 -16.22
CA ASP A 25 1.10 -2.69 -17.33
C ASP A 25 2.27 -1.78 -16.98
N GLU A 26 3.08 -1.45 -17.98
CA GLU A 26 4.20 -0.51 -17.88
C GLU A 26 4.19 0.41 -19.11
N GLN A 27 4.26 1.72 -18.88
CA GLN A 27 4.39 2.72 -19.93
C GLN A 27 5.60 3.61 -19.67
N GLU A 28 6.44 3.78 -20.68
CA GLU A 28 7.58 4.69 -20.65
C GLU A 28 7.27 6.00 -21.39
N THR A 29 7.71 7.11 -20.82
CA THR A 29 7.61 8.46 -21.37
C THR A 29 8.99 9.13 -21.31
N ASP A 30 9.16 10.27 -21.98
CA ASP A 30 10.45 10.98 -22.04
C ASP A 30 11.02 11.34 -20.65
N ASN A 31 10.15 11.53 -19.65
CA ASN A 31 10.53 12.03 -18.33
C ASN A 31 10.10 11.12 -17.15
N ALA A 32 9.35 10.05 -17.41
CA ALA A 32 8.89 9.14 -16.36
C ALA A 32 8.59 7.74 -16.89
N LYS A 33 8.55 6.79 -15.95
CA LYS A 33 8.00 5.44 -16.17
C LYS A 33 6.78 5.24 -15.28
N ILE A 34 5.71 4.74 -15.86
CA ILE A 34 4.42 4.52 -15.20
C ILE A 34 4.25 3.01 -15.02
N CYS A 35 4.04 2.58 -13.77
CA CYS A 35 3.83 1.20 -13.39
C CYS A 35 2.39 1.00 -12.90
N VAL A 36 1.62 0.13 -13.53
CA VAL A 36 0.26 -0.21 -13.11
C VAL A 36 0.27 -1.56 -12.42
N TYR A 37 -0.14 -1.58 -11.16
CA TYR A 37 -0.25 -2.77 -10.32
C TYR A 37 -1.72 -3.10 -10.08
N SER A 38 -2.16 -4.31 -10.43
CA SER A 38 -3.56 -4.67 -10.26
C SER A 38 -3.79 -6.14 -9.91
N ASN A 39 -4.99 -6.41 -9.39
CA ASN A 39 -5.61 -7.72 -9.30
C ASN A 39 -7.09 -7.60 -9.69
N ALA A 40 -7.92 -8.60 -9.39
CA ALA A 40 -9.35 -8.58 -9.74
C ALA A 40 -10.17 -7.44 -9.09
N ASN A 41 -9.68 -6.83 -8.01
CA ASN A 41 -10.43 -5.86 -7.20
C ASN A 41 -9.75 -4.47 -7.11
N TYR A 42 -8.43 -4.41 -7.25
CA TYR A 42 -7.64 -3.20 -7.01
C TYR A 42 -6.74 -2.88 -8.20
N THR A 43 -6.53 -1.59 -8.45
CA THR A 43 -5.56 -1.07 -9.41
C THR A 43 -4.88 0.17 -8.83
N TYR A 44 -3.56 0.17 -8.84
CA TYR A 44 -2.72 1.27 -8.37
C TYR A 44 -1.72 1.67 -9.46
N THR A 45 -1.57 2.97 -9.68
CA THR A 45 -0.60 3.53 -10.63
C THR A 45 0.52 4.23 -9.88
N VAL A 46 1.76 3.90 -10.21
CA VAL A 46 2.96 4.46 -9.59
C VAL A 46 3.83 5.08 -10.67
N THR A 47 4.24 6.33 -10.48
CA THR A 47 5.19 7.00 -11.38
C THR A 47 6.58 6.95 -10.76
N ILE A 48 7.56 6.45 -11.52
CA ILE A 48 8.97 6.36 -11.14
C ILE A 48 9.84 7.09 -12.16
N ARG A 49 11.12 7.31 -11.84
CA ARG A 49 12.06 7.93 -12.80
C ARG A 49 12.28 6.98 -13.99
N PRO A 50 12.59 7.49 -15.20
CA PRO A 50 12.84 6.64 -16.38
C PRO A 50 13.94 5.60 -16.16
N SER A 51 14.96 5.93 -15.37
CA SER A 51 16.07 5.03 -15.04
C SER A 51 15.71 3.91 -14.06
N GLU A 52 14.57 4.02 -13.39
CA GLU A 52 14.07 2.99 -12.48
C GLU A 52 13.25 1.95 -13.24
N THR A 53 13.06 0.77 -12.64
CA THR A 53 12.31 -0.32 -13.25
C THR A 53 11.10 -0.65 -12.40
N CYS A 54 9.95 -0.89 -13.03
CA CYS A 54 8.77 -1.37 -12.33
C CYS A 54 9.09 -2.74 -11.71
N LYS A 55 8.94 -2.87 -10.39
CA LYS A 55 9.07 -4.16 -9.72
C LYS A 55 7.90 -5.06 -10.14
N TYR A 56 8.12 -6.37 -10.23
CA TYR A 56 7.05 -7.32 -10.56
C TYR A 56 5.91 -7.31 -9.53
N THR A 57 6.23 -7.15 -8.25
CA THR A 57 5.24 -6.99 -7.17
C THR A 57 5.48 -5.74 -6.36
N LYS A 58 4.41 -5.18 -5.79
CA LYS A 58 4.46 -4.03 -4.89
C LYS A 58 3.38 -4.15 -3.82
N THR A 59 3.77 -3.85 -2.58
CA THR A 59 2.85 -3.79 -1.44
C THR A 59 2.40 -2.35 -1.22
N PHE A 60 1.09 -2.19 -1.05
CA PHE A 60 0.42 -0.93 -0.75
C PHE A 60 -0.27 -1.08 0.61
N GLU A 61 -0.22 -0.05 1.44
CA GLU A 61 -1.01 0.02 2.67
C GLU A 61 -2.41 0.52 2.27
N GLU A 62 -3.45 -0.16 2.76
CA GLU A 62 -4.84 0.28 2.64
C GLU A 62 -5.04 1.45 3.61
N GLU A 63 -5.39 2.62 3.08
CA GLU A 63 -5.67 3.84 3.87
C GLU A 63 -7.02 3.76 4.61
#